data_AF-A0AAU0RF27-F1
#
_entry.id   AF-A0AAU0RF27-F1
#
_cell.length_a   1.000
_cell.length_b   1.000
_cell.length_c   1.000
_cell.angle_alpha   90.00
_cell.angle_beta   90.00
_cell.angle_gamma   90.00
#
_symmetry.space_group_name_H-M   'P 1'
#
loop_
_entity.id
_entity.type
_entity.pdbx_description
1 polymer ?
#
loop_
_entity_poly.entity_id
_entity_poly.type
_entity_poly.pdbx_seq_one_letter_code
_entity_poly.pdbx_strand_id
1 'polypeptide(L)'
;MRYTLFILGITLGFIACKNSVASKPESEIETATESAPPVAELDSVGNYEALDTALSFAGIWVNEGYVNDLHITQSPRLCRADSISCLEIPARTLMVTRYIGGFHDGAADLVVVKSGDQYLFTSPDRSKKYADTIQIFSPTRIKIRDTYLYKLVKGDVTKPDWGILEELLFSGTYHLEDGKKVVFGENDTITGLDLFTHYTPIIDDWYAEINNDVDYIEFQTSENKREKYGYKFFMDTLTIFKTKCLQENSRTKACTFETYGDKVYTLIKEK
;
A
#
# COMPACT_ATOMS: atom_id res chain seq x y z
N MET A 1 -23.71 -45.50 -38.73
CA MET A 1 -22.26 -45.22 -38.78
C MET A 1 -21.72 -45.20 -37.36
N ARG A 2 -20.72 -46.04 -37.08
CA ARG A 2 -19.96 -46.12 -35.83
C ARG A 2 -18.97 -44.95 -35.77
N TYR A 3 -18.77 -44.32 -34.60
CA TYR A 3 -17.50 -43.77 -34.05
C TYR A 3 -17.81 -43.37 -32.59
N THR A 4 -17.67 -44.29 -31.62
CA THR A 4 -16.49 -44.54 -30.77
C THR A 4 -16.08 -43.34 -29.89
N LEU A 5 -16.41 -43.50 -28.61
CA LEU A 5 -16.06 -42.70 -27.43
C LEU A 5 -14.54 -42.80 -27.14
N PHE A 6 -13.90 -41.71 -26.71
CA PHE A 6 -12.64 -41.78 -25.96
C PHE A 6 -12.72 -40.85 -24.74
N ILE A 7 -12.91 -41.47 -23.57
CA ILE A 7 -12.74 -40.85 -22.26
C ILE A 7 -11.35 -41.28 -21.78
N LEU A 8 -10.44 -40.32 -21.58
CA LEU A 8 -9.16 -40.58 -20.94
C LEU A 8 -9.28 -40.25 -19.45
N GLY A 9 -9.44 -41.30 -18.63
CA GLY A 9 -9.26 -41.22 -17.19
C GLY A 9 -7.78 -41.31 -16.83
N ILE A 10 -7.32 -40.44 -15.93
CA ILE A 10 -6.01 -40.56 -15.30
C ILE A 10 -6.24 -41.00 -13.85
N THR A 11 -5.85 -42.22 -13.55
CA THR A 11 -5.70 -42.77 -12.21
C THR A 11 -4.21 -42.99 -11.94
N LEU A 12 -3.71 -42.47 -10.82
CA LEU A 12 -2.47 -42.84 -10.13
C LEU A 12 -2.67 -42.27 -8.71
N GLY A 13 -2.65 -43.01 -7.60
CA GLY A 13 -2.10 -44.32 -7.30
C GLY A 13 -1.41 -44.19 -5.94
N PHE A 14 -2.15 -44.45 -4.85
CA PHE A 14 -1.61 -44.45 -3.48
C PHE A 14 -0.62 -45.61 -3.31
N ILE A 15 0.63 -45.30 -2.97
CA ILE A 15 1.59 -46.29 -2.48
C ILE A 15 1.73 -46.10 -0.98
N ALA A 16 1.05 -46.97 -0.24
CA ALA A 16 1.28 -47.21 1.17
C ALA A 16 2.31 -48.34 1.31
N CYS A 17 3.45 -48.05 1.94
CA CYS A 17 4.33 -49.10 2.47
C CYS A 17 4.11 -49.19 3.99
N LYS A 18 3.42 -50.24 4.41
CA LYS A 18 3.54 -50.83 5.75
C LYS A 18 4.67 -51.85 5.70
N ASN A 19 5.60 -51.80 6.64
CA ASN A 19 6.23 -52.98 7.22
C ASN A 19 6.61 -52.68 8.67
N SER A 20 6.09 -53.50 9.58
CA SER A 20 6.40 -53.51 11.00
C SER A 20 7.69 -54.28 11.29
N VAL A 21 8.49 -53.84 12.25
CA VAL A 21 9.25 -54.73 13.15
C VAL A 21 9.32 -54.07 14.53
N ALA A 22 9.09 -54.89 15.56
CA ALA A 22 9.02 -54.54 16.96
C ALA A 22 10.39 -54.50 17.67
N SER A 23 10.34 -54.03 18.93
CA SER A 23 11.26 -54.19 20.08
C SER A 23 12.29 -53.08 20.39
N LYS A 24 12.11 -52.48 21.59
CA LYS A 24 13.06 -51.74 22.44
C LYS A 24 14.19 -52.70 22.90
N PRO A 25 15.40 -52.25 23.35
CA PRO A 25 15.57 -51.23 24.40
C PRO A 25 16.69 -50.18 24.17
N GLU A 26 16.47 -49.04 24.84
CA GLU A 26 17.41 -48.21 25.61
C GLU A 26 18.90 -48.18 25.18
N SER A 27 19.31 -47.05 24.59
CA SER A 27 20.71 -46.62 24.51
C SER A 27 20.73 -45.10 24.42
N GLU A 28 21.51 -44.50 25.31
CA GLU A 28 21.79 -43.08 25.47
C GLU A 28 22.10 -42.41 24.12
N ILE A 29 21.41 -41.31 23.81
CA ILE A 29 21.84 -40.35 22.80
C ILE A 29 21.79 -38.98 23.45
N GLU A 30 22.97 -38.42 23.61
CA GLU A 30 23.27 -37.08 24.10
C GLU A 30 22.36 -36.04 23.44
N THR A 31 21.67 -35.27 24.28
CA THR A 31 21.03 -34.02 23.90
C THR A 31 22.13 -33.03 23.49
N ALA A 32 22.46 -33.01 22.20
CA ALA A 32 23.10 -31.87 21.57
C ALA A 32 22.09 -30.73 21.52
N THR A 33 21.98 -30.01 22.63
CA THR A 33 21.35 -28.69 22.69
C THR A 33 22.17 -27.77 21.82
N GLU A 34 21.74 -27.59 20.57
CA GLU A 34 22.21 -26.49 19.73
C GLU A 34 21.70 -25.20 20.39
N SER A 35 22.54 -24.66 21.25
CA SER A 35 22.32 -23.39 21.93
C SER A 35 22.18 -22.30 20.87
N ALA A 36 20.96 -21.84 20.65
CA ALA A 36 20.70 -20.56 20.04
C ALA A 36 21.59 -19.50 20.72
N PRO A 37 22.19 -18.55 19.95
CA PRO A 37 22.96 -17.48 20.57
C PRO A 37 22.08 -16.76 21.59
N PRO A 38 22.64 -16.39 22.76
CA PRO A 38 21.86 -15.78 23.82
C PRO A 38 21.21 -14.51 23.27
N VAL A 39 19.88 -14.43 23.38
CA VAL A 39 19.16 -13.17 23.29
C VAL A 39 19.78 -12.28 24.35
N ALA A 40 20.57 -11.29 23.91
CA ALA A 40 21.16 -10.32 24.82
C ALA A 40 20.00 -9.69 25.60
N GLU A 41 20.02 -9.87 26.93
CA GLU A 41 19.17 -9.11 27.82
C GLU A 41 19.36 -7.63 27.51
N LEU A 42 18.24 -6.93 27.36
CA LEU A 42 18.14 -5.54 26.98
C LEU A 42 18.55 -4.59 28.13
N ASP A 43 19.61 -4.90 28.85
CA ASP A 43 20.11 -4.06 29.94
C ASP A 43 21.32 -3.23 29.46
N SER A 44 21.14 -1.92 29.58
CA SER A 44 22.02 -0.80 29.15
C SER A 44 21.87 -0.27 27.71
N VAL A 45 20.64 -0.10 27.22
CA VAL A 45 20.43 0.88 26.14
C VAL A 45 20.67 2.28 26.72
N GLY A 46 21.81 2.88 26.36
CA GLY A 46 22.37 4.12 26.91
C GLY A 46 21.46 5.36 26.88
N ASN A 47 21.97 6.46 27.43
CA ASN A 47 21.38 7.78 27.25
C ASN A 47 21.29 8.10 25.75
N TYR A 48 20.21 8.74 25.29
CA TYR A 48 20.08 9.16 23.89
C TYR A 48 21.17 10.20 23.58
N GLU A 49 22.30 9.75 23.02
CA GLU A 49 23.54 10.54 22.96
C GLU A 49 23.52 11.69 21.94
N ALA A 50 22.59 11.67 20.99
CA ALA A 50 22.40 12.76 20.03
C ALA A 50 20.90 13.07 19.89
N LEU A 51 20.48 14.15 20.56
CA LEU A 51 19.08 14.59 20.55
C LEU A 51 18.66 15.09 19.17
N ASP A 52 19.53 15.80 18.46
CA ASP A 52 19.17 16.49 17.22
C ASP A 52 20.16 16.15 16.08
N THR A 53 19.85 15.08 15.35
CA THR A 53 20.66 14.51 14.27
C THR A 53 19.89 14.52 12.95
N ALA A 54 20.55 14.87 11.85
CA ALA A 54 19.97 14.75 10.52
C ALA A 54 19.71 13.28 10.14
N LEU A 55 18.60 13.03 9.46
CA LEU A 55 18.16 11.70 9.02
C LEU A 55 18.34 11.55 7.51
N SER A 56 19.24 10.68 7.08
CA SER A 56 19.46 10.40 5.65
C SER A 56 18.28 9.70 4.97
N PHE A 57 17.38 9.11 5.78
CA PHE A 57 16.18 8.40 5.35
C PHE A 57 14.89 9.20 5.63
N ALA A 58 14.99 10.51 5.86
CA ALA A 58 13.82 11.37 5.94
C ALA A 58 12.99 11.33 4.63
N GLY A 59 11.68 11.48 4.74
CA GLY A 59 10.76 11.50 3.60
C GLY A 59 9.43 10.82 3.89
N ILE A 60 8.64 10.65 2.84
CA ILE A 60 7.34 9.97 2.90
C ILE A 60 7.53 8.51 2.53
N TRP A 61 7.00 7.64 3.37
CA TRP A 61 7.15 6.20 3.32
C TRP A 61 5.77 5.56 3.31
N VAL A 62 5.58 4.55 2.47
CA VAL A 62 4.33 3.81 2.31
C VAL A 62 4.60 2.34 2.58
N ASN A 63 3.64 1.63 3.15
CA ASN A 63 3.72 0.19 3.33
C ASN A 63 4.06 -0.51 2.00
N GLU A 64 5.17 -1.22 1.96
CA GLU A 64 5.64 -1.91 0.75
C GLU A 64 4.67 -3.02 0.31
N GLY A 65 4.00 -3.68 1.26
CA GLY A 65 2.92 -4.63 0.96
C GLY A 65 1.77 -3.98 0.22
N TYR A 66 1.33 -2.79 0.65
CA TYR A 66 0.32 -2.01 -0.07
C TYR A 66 0.80 -1.63 -1.48
N VAL A 67 2.03 -1.15 -1.62
CA VAL A 67 2.61 -0.82 -2.94
C VAL A 67 2.61 -2.03 -3.87
N ASN A 68 2.99 -3.21 -3.36
CA ASN A 68 2.99 -4.45 -4.13
C ASN A 68 1.57 -4.87 -4.54
N ASP A 69 0.61 -4.84 -3.60
CA ASP A 69 -0.79 -5.13 -3.88
C ASP A 69 -1.35 -4.16 -4.94
N LEU A 70 -0.99 -2.88 -4.86
CA LEU A 70 -1.43 -1.85 -5.80
C LEU A 70 -0.87 -2.10 -7.20
N HIS A 71 0.37 -2.55 -7.33
CA HIS A 71 0.94 -2.93 -8.62
C HIS A 71 0.27 -4.17 -9.23
N ILE A 72 -0.21 -5.11 -8.40
CA ILE A 72 -0.88 -6.34 -8.86
C ILE A 72 -2.33 -6.08 -9.22
N THR A 73 -3.06 -5.39 -8.34
CA THR A 73 -4.51 -5.19 -8.44
C THR A 73 -4.87 -3.96 -9.26
N GLN A 74 -3.98 -2.97 -9.30
CA GLN A 74 -4.18 -1.64 -9.88
C GLN A 74 -5.44 -0.94 -9.34
N SER A 75 -5.79 -1.22 -8.09
CA SER A 75 -7.01 -0.76 -7.41
C SER A 75 -6.72 -0.55 -5.91
N PRO A 76 -6.75 0.69 -5.39
CA PRO A 76 -6.50 0.93 -3.97
C PRO A 76 -7.49 0.21 -3.07
N ARG A 77 -8.76 0.04 -3.49
CA ARG A 77 -9.76 -0.68 -2.69
C ARG A 77 -9.45 -2.16 -2.50
N LEU A 78 -8.80 -2.79 -3.48
CA LEU A 78 -8.45 -4.22 -3.40
C LEU A 78 -7.16 -4.47 -2.61
N CYS A 79 -6.46 -3.42 -2.18
CA CYS A 79 -5.22 -3.52 -1.43
C CYS A 79 -5.48 -3.67 0.06
N ARG A 80 -4.56 -4.35 0.76
CA ARG A 80 -4.62 -4.42 2.22
C ARG A 80 -4.03 -3.17 2.85
N ALA A 81 -4.72 -2.62 3.84
CA ALA A 81 -4.17 -1.59 4.72
C ALA A 81 -3.74 -2.24 6.04
N ASP A 82 -2.42 -2.36 6.26
CA ASP A 82 -1.88 -2.80 7.55
C ASP A 82 -1.86 -1.66 8.58
N SER A 83 -1.48 -2.00 9.81
CA SER A 83 -1.36 -1.06 10.93
C SER A 83 -0.54 0.19 10.62
N ILE A 84 0.55 0.06 9.85
CA ILE A 84 1.29 1.18 9.26
C ILE A 84 0.91 1.25 7.78
N SER A 85 0.20 2.30 7.37
CA SER A 85 -0.14 2.53 5.96
C SER A 85 0.85 3.48 5.30
N CYS A 86 1.10 4.64 5.91
CA CYS A 86 2.15 5.57 5.49
C CYS A 86 2.67 6.42 6.66
N LEU A 87 3.88 6.95 6.50
CA LEU A 87 4.54 7.83 7.46
C LEU A 87 5.43 8.88 6.80
N GLU A 88 5.46 10.07 7.38
CA GLU A 88 6.39 11.15 7.03
C GLU A 88 7.43 11.26 8.14
N ILE A 89 8.67 10.84 7.84
CA ILE A 89 9.82 11.02 8.72
C ILE A 89 10.45 12.38 8.42
N PRO A 90 10.49 13.31 9.38
CA PRO A 90 11.12 14.62 9.18
C PRO A 90 12.62 14.53 8.97
N ALA A 91 13.24 15.63 8.54
CA ALA A 91 14.67 15.69 8.24
C ALA A 91 15.60 15.43 9.44
N ARG A 92 15.10 15.51 10.68
CA ARG A 92 15.91 15.42 11.91
C ARG A 92 15.19 14.61 13.00
N THR A 93 15.97 14.07 13.93
CA THR A 93 15.45 13.39 15.13
C THR A 93 14.63 14.34 16.02
N LEU A 94 13.82 13.77 16.91
CA LEU A 94 12.93 14.49 17.85
C LEU A 94 11.86 15.38 17.22
N MET A 95 11.73 15.38 15.90
CA MET A 95 10.59 15.96 15.22
C MET A 95 9.47 14.93 15.12
N VAL A 96 8.23 15.38 15.28
CA VAL A 96 7.04 14.53 15.17
C VAL A 96 6.94 13.98 13.75
N THR A 97 6.88 12.65 13.67
CA THR A 97 6.59 11.89 12.45
C THR A 97 5.09 11.84 12.28
N ARG A 98 4.58 12.24 11.11
CA ARG A 98 3.17 11.99 10.79
C ARG A 98 3.00 10.51 10.47
N TYR A 99 2.04 9.87 11.12
CA TYR A 99 1.75 8.45 10.95
C TYR A 99 0.27 8.31 10.61
N ILE A 100 -0.02 7.52 9.58
CA ILE A 100 -1.38 7.14 9.20
C ILE A 100 -1.49 5.61 9.14
N GLY A 101 -2.46 5.07 9.88
CA GLY A 101 -2.95 3.69 9.77
C GLY A 101 -4.28 3.67 9.01
N GLY A 102 -4.57 2.58 8.30
CA GLY A 102 -5.79 2.44 7.51
C GLY A 102 -5.98 3.46 6.37
N PHE A 103 -5.02 4.35 6.12
CA PHE A 103 -5.16 5.57 5.29
C PHE A 103 -6.17 6.63 5.78
N HIS A 104 -6.81 6.45 6.94
CA HIS A 104 -7.70 7.44 7.56
C HIS A 104 -7.41 7.71 9.04
N ASP A 105 -6.75 6.78 9.74
CA ASP A 105 -6.49 6.91 11.17
C ASP A 105 -5.12 7.54 11.41
N GLY A 106 -5.10 8.77 11.92
CA GLY A 106 -3.91 9.32 12.53
C GLY A 106 -3.53 8.49 13.77
N ALA A 107 -2.23 8.29 14.01
CA ALA A 107 -1.77 7.70 15.27
C ALA A 107 -1.29 8.74 16.26
N ALA A 108 -0.93 8.27 17.46
CA ALA A 108 -0.24 9.07 18.45
C ALA A 108 1.05 9.67 17.85
N ASP A 109 1.45 10.84 18.38
CA ASP A 109 2.71 11.46 18.01
C ASP A 109 3.86 10.48 18.29
N LEU A 110 4.69 10.26 17.28
CA LEU A 110 5.90 9.44 17.35
C LEU A 110 7.08 10.26 16.82
N VAL A 111 8.27 9.95 17.31
CA VAL A 111 9.52 10.62 16.94
C VAL A 111 10.58 9.58 16.61
N VAL A 112 11.54 9.97 15.77
CA VAL A 112 12.77 9.21 15.56
C VAL A 112 13.83 9.73 16.52
N VAL A 113 14.50 8.83 17.24
CA VAL A 113 15.66 9.14 18.11
C VAL A 113 16.86 8.30 17.70
N LYS A 114 18.06 8.82 17.93
CA LYS A 114 19.30 8.07 17.73
C LYS A 114 19.77 7.47 19.07
N SER A 115 20.08 6.18 19.06
CA SER A 115 20.63 5.45 20.22
C SER A 115 21.82 4.61 19.74
N GLY A 116 23.04 5.08 20.03
CA GLY A 116 24.26 4.52 19.44
C GLY A 116 24.20 4.57 17.90
N ASP A 117 24.38 3.41 17.28
CA ASP A 117 24.34 3.23 15.82
C ASP A 117 22.93 2.93 15.28
N GLN A 118 21.92 2.90 16.14
CA GLN A 118 20.54 2.58 15.79
C GLN A 118 19.64 3.81 15.82
N TYR A 119 18.57 3.75 15.01
CA TYR A 119 17.46 4.68 15.09
C TYR A 119 16.26 3.97 15.69
N LEU A 120 15.58 4.62 16.62
CA LEU A 120 14.39 4.11 17.28
C LEU A 120 13.19 5.00 16.93
N PHE A 121 12.05 4.36 16.71
CA PHE A 121 10.74 4.98 16.51
C PHE A 121 9.96 4.85 17.82
N THR A 122 9.67 5.96 18.49
CA THR A 122 9.16 5.96 19.87
C THR A 122 8.31 7.19 20.19
N SER A 123 7.71 7.24 21.38
CA SER A 123 6.92 8.38 21.84
C SER A 123 7.78 9.63 22.14
N PRO A 124 7.24 10.85 22.03
CA PRO A 124 7.96 12.09 22.31
C PRO A 124 8.52 12.21 23.74
N ASP A 125 7.87 11.57 24.71
CA ASP A 125 8.32 11.48 26.10
C ASP A 125 9.56 10.57 26.27
N ARG A 126 9.95 9.88 25.19
CA ARG A 126 11.09 8.96 25.09
C ARG A 126 11.00 7.80 26.07
N SER A 127 9.79 7.48 26.52
CA SER A 127 9.55 6.34 27.40
C SER A 127 9.90 5.06 26.64
N LYS A 128 10.92 4.35 27.13
CA LYS A 128 11.49 3.16 26.48
C LYS A 128 10.54 1.96 26.42
N LYS A 129 9.33 2.10 26.94
CA LYS A 129 8.34 1.02 27.04
C LYS A 129 7.75 0.65 25.67
N TYR A 130 7.86 1.52 24.67
CA TYR A 130 7.38 1.33 23.30
C TYR A 130 8.34 1.99 22.29
N ALA A 131 9.45 1.31 22.00
CA ALA A 131 10.43 1.78 21.01
C ALA A 131 10.74 0.68 20.00
N ASP A 132 10.51 0.95 18.72
CA ASP A 132 10.79 0.03 17.63
C ASP A 132 12.08 0.43 16.93
N THR A 133 12.92 -0.54 16.58
CA THR A 133 14.12 -0.26 15.79
C THR A 133 13.75 0.02 14.34
N ILE A 134 14.31 1.08 13.77
CA ILE A 134 14.25 1.37 12.34
C ILE A 134 15.46 0.70 11.69
N GLN A 135 15.20 -0.27 10.82
CA GLN A 135 16.23 -0.94 10.02
C GLN A 135 16.28 -0.29 8.63
N ILE A 136 17.44 0.27 8.28
CA ILE A 136 17.65 0.94 6.99
C ILE A 136 18.31 -0.04 6.04
N PHE A 137 17.60 -0.45 4.98
CA PHE A 137 18.14 -1.38 3.98
C PHE A 137 18.71 -0.64 2.77
N SER A 138 18.07 0.46 2.36
CA SER A 138 18.51 1.30 1.25
C SER A 138 17.88 2.70 1.33
N PRO A 139 18.29 3.66 0.48
CA PRO A 139 17.65 4.98 0.41
C PRO A 139 16.14 4.95 0.13
N THR A 140 15.62 3.84 -0.43
CA THR A 140 14.21 3.67 -0.80
C THR A 140 13.49 2.58 0.00
N ARG A 141 14.16 1.93 0.96
CA ARG A 141 13.59 0.82 1.73
C ARG A 141 14.05 0.81 3.18
N ILE A 142 13.09 0.86 4.10
CA ILE A 142 13.31 0.67 5.54
C ILE A 142 12.35 -0.39 6.08
N LYS A 143 12.58 -0.83 7.32
CA LYS A 143 11.64 -1.66 8.08
C LYS A 143 11.46 -1.09 9.48
N ILE A 144 10.22 -1.05 9.95
CA ILE A 144 9.85 -0.73 11.33
C ILE A 144 8.94 -1.85 11.82
N ARG A 145 9.27 -2.47 12.97
CA ARG A 145 8.64 -3.73 13.41
C ARG A 145 8.73 -4.81 12.32
N ASP A 146 7.58 -5.30 11.88
CA ASP A 146 7.41 -6.29 10.84
C ASP A 146 6.96 -5.70 9.49
N THR A 147 6.88 -4.38 9.38
CA THR A 147 6.44 -3.70 8.16
C THR A 147 7.63 -3.16 7.37
N TYR A 148 7.76 -3.60 6.12
CA TYR A 148 8.65 -2.96 5.14
C TYR A 148 7.97 -1.72 4.55
N LEU A 149 8.77 -0.69 4.31
CA LEU A 149 8.30 0.60 3.86
C LEU A 149 9.11 1.04 2.62
N TYR A 150 8.39 1.48 1.61
CA TYR A 150 8.88 2.03 0.35
C TYR A 150 8.85 3.55 0.40
N LYS A 151 9.93 4.20 -0.05
CA LYS A 151 10.01 5.67 -0.08
C LYS A 151 9.39 6.24 -1.35
N LEU A 152 8.45 7.16 -1.20
CA LEU A 152 7.97 7.97 -2.33
C LEU A 152 9.03 8.97 -2.77
N VAL A 153 9.08 9.23 -4.07
CA VAL A 153 9.98 10.22 -4.68
C VAL A 153 9.31 11.59 -4.73
N LYS A 154 8.01 11.63 -5.02
CA LYS A 154 7.19 12.83 -5.28
C LYS A 154 6.02 12.99 -4.31
N GLY A 155 5.98 12.22 -3.23
CA GLY A 155 4.94 12.34 -2.21
C GLY A 155 4.82 13.76 -1.65
N ASP A 156 3.61 14.11 -1.20
CA ASP A 156 3.27 15.44 -0.68
C ASP A 156 2.22 15.35 0.44
N VAL A 157 2.66 15.54 1.68
CA VAL A 157 1.79 15.48 2.88
C VAL A 157 0.67 16.53 2.94
N THR A 158 0.66 17.52 2.04
CA THR A 158 -0.44 18.49 1.95
C THR A 158 -1.65 17.93 1.20
N LYS A 159 -1.48 16.81 0.50
CA LYS A 159 -2.56 16.11 -0.20
C LYS A 159 -3.28 15.13 0.71
N PRO A 160 -4.57 14.82 0.45
CA PRO A 160 -5.32 13.86 1.26
C PRO A 160 -4.69 12.45 1.31
N ASP A 161 -4.17 11.95 0.19
CA ASP A 161 -3.55 10.63 0.06
C ASP A 161 -2.01 10.68 0.05
N TRP A 162 -1.43 11.85 0.34
CA TRP A 162 0.00 12.12 0.26
C TRP A 162 0.64 11.95 -1.13
N GLY A 163 -0.15 11.98 -2.20
CA GLY A 163 0.36 11.81 -3.57
C GLY A 163 0.69 10.35 -3.93
N ILE A 164 0.21 9.39 -3.13
CA ILE A 164 0.57 7.97 -3.27
C ILE A 164 0.06 7.43 -4.60
N LEU A 165 -1.21 7.66 -4.93
CA LEU A 165 -1.80 7.07 -6.14
C LEU A 165 -1.35 7.80 -7.40
N GLU A 166 -1.12 9.11 -7.32
CA GLU A 166 -0.53 9.90 -8.39
C GLU A 166 0.85 9.36 -8.76
N GLU A 167 1.72 9.09 -7.79
CA GLU A 167 3.06 8.56 -8.08
C GLU A 167 3.00 7.11 -8.58
N LEU A 168 2.24 6.24 -7.90
CA LEU A 168 2.33 4.79 -8.12
C LEU A 168 1.46 4.27 -9.27
N LEU A 169 0.37 4.96 -9.64
CA LEU A 169 -0.55 4.52 -10.70
C LEU A 169 -0.68 5.51 -11.84
N PHE A 170 -0.96 6.78 -11.55
CA PHE A 170 -1.47 7.73 -12.54
C PHE A 170 -0.42 8.54 -13.29
N SER A 171 0.68 8.92 -12.65
CA SER A 171 1.67 9.80 -13.28
C SER A 171 2.22 9.18 -14.56
N GLY A 172 2.27 9.99 -15.62
CA GLY A 172 2.85 9.57 -16.89
C GLY A 172 2.16 10.16 -18.12
N THR A 173 2.66 9.73 -19.28
CA THR A 173 2.05 10.02 -20.57
C THR A 173 1.15 8.87 -20.99
N TYR A 174 0.02 9.23 -21.60
CA TYR A 174 -0.99 8.33 -22.14
C TYR A 174 -1.39 8.77 -23.54
N HIS A 175 -2.05 7.86 -24.26
CA HIS A 175 -2.65 8.11 -25.56
C HIS A 175 -4.13 7.73 -25.55
N LEU A 176 -4.97 8.60 -26.10
CA LEU A 176 -6.35 8.26 -26.46
C LEU A 176 -6.37 7.28 -27.64
N GLU A 177 -7.52 6.66 -27.89
CA GLU A 177 -7.72 5.72 -29.01
C GLU A 177 -7.43 6.36 -30.39
N ASP A 178 -7.60 7.67 -30.51
CA ASP A 178 -7.28 8.46 -31.72
C ASP A 178 -5.81 8.90 -31.82
N GLY A 179 -4.98 8.53 -30.83
CA GLY A 179 -3.57 8.87 -30.74
C GLY A 179 -3.25 10.20 -30.04
N LYS A 180 -4.25 11.01 -29.66
CA LYS A 180 -4.02 12.26 -28.94
C LYS A 180 -3.32 11.99 -27.61
N LYS A 181 -2.22 12.71 -27.37
CA LYS A 181 -1.43 12.61 -26.14
C LYS A 181 -2.17 13.25 -24.96
N VAL A 182 -2.17 12.54 -23.84
CA VAL A 182 -2.68 12.99 -22.54
C VAL A 182 -1.57 12.84 -21.51
N VAL A 183 -1.38 13.82 -20.64
CA VAL A 183 -0.34 13.76 -19.60
C VAL A 183 -0.98 13.99 -18.25
N PHE A 184 -0.76 13.04 -17.34
CA PHE A 184 -1.00 13.17 -15.90
C PHE A 184 0.32 13.62 -15.29
N GLY A 185 0.42 14.93 -15.06
CA GLY A 185 1.66 15.62 -14.77
C GLY A 185 1.87 15.88 -13.28
N GLU A 186 2.91 16.68 -13.01
CA GLU A 186 3.21 17.19 -11.67
C GLU A 186 2.12 18.15 -11.19
N ASN A 187 2.05 18.34 -9.87
CA ASN A 187 1.04 19.18 -9.21
C ASN A 187 -0.39 18.82 -9.67
N ASP A 188 -0.64 17.54 -9.90
CA ASP A 188 -1.96 16.99 -10.21
C ASP A 188 -2.58 17.52 -11.50
N THR A 189 -1.74 18.04 -12.41
CA THR A 189 -2.22 18.64 -13.66
C THR A 189 -2.56 17.60 -14.71
N ILE A 190 -3.55 17.91 -15.54
CA ILE A 190 -3.87 17.16 -16.76
C ILE A 190 -3.69 18.05 -17.97
N THR A 191 -3.09 17.48 -19.02
CA THR A 191 -3.13 18.05 -20.37
C THR A 191 -3.65 17.02 -21.36
N GLY A 192 -4.30 17.48 -22.44
CA GLY A 192 -4.82 16.62 -23.51
C GLY A 192 -6.27 16.14 -23.33
N LEU A 193 -6.85 16.29 -22.14
CA LEU A 193 -8.29 16.13 -21.89
C LEU A 193 -8.92 17.52 -21.74
N ASP A 194 -9.56 18.03 -22.80
CA ASP A 194 -9.95 19.45 -22.89
C ASP A 194 -10.93 19.91 -21.79
N LEU A 195 -11.59 18.97 -21.11
CA LEU A 195 -12.53 19.24 -20.02
C LEU A 195 -11.87 19.29 -18.64
N PHE A 196 -10.65 18.78 -18.47
CA PHE A 196 -10.05 18.55 -17.16
C PHE A 196 -8.70 19.24 -17.03
N THR A 197 -8.50 19.95 -15.91
CA THR A 197 -7.24 20.64 -15.62
C THR A 197 -6.44 19.98 -14.52
N HIS A 198 -7.11 19.35 -13.54
CA HIS A 198 -6.48 18.63 -12.45
C HIS A 198 -7.19 17.32 -12.11
N TYR A 199 -6.49 16.42 -11.44
CA TYR A 199 -7.03 15.16 -10.94
C TYR A 199 -6.71 14.91 -9.47
N THR A 200 -7.55 14.15 -8.78
CA THR A 200 -7.27 13.68 -7.42
C THR A 200 -7.81 12.26 -7.29
N PRO A 201 -6.97 11.23 -7.38
CA PRO A 201 -7.38 9.86 -7.09
C PRO A 201 -7.73 9.72 -5.61
N ILE A 202 -8.69 8.85 -5.30
CA ILE A 202 -9.16 8.62 -3.93
C ILE A 202 -8.60 7.29 -3.44
N ILE A 203 -7.75 7.34 -2.41
CA ILE A 203 -7.13 6.16 -1.79
C ILE A 203 -8.06 5.47 -0.79
N ASP A 204 -8.86 6.27 -0.09
CA ASP A 204 -9.81 5.82 0.91
C ASP A 204 -11.06 6.71 0.84
N ASP A 205 -12.22 6.08 0.64
CA ASP A 205 -13.53 6.73 0.62
C ASP A 205 -14.31 6.30 1.86
N TRP A 206 -13.69 6.41 3.04
CA TRP A 206 -14.24 6.02 4.36
C TRP A 206 -15.64 6.59 4.65
N TYR A 207 -15.99 7.73 4.04
CA TYR A 207 -17.30 8.37 4.20
C TYR A 207 -18.41 7.78 3.34
N ALA A 208 -18.08 6.88 2.41
CA ALA A 208 -19.07 6.21 1.61
C ALA A 208 -19.72 5.10 2.45
N GLU A 209 -20.88 5.38 3.04
CA GLU A 209 -21.91 4.35 3.34
C GLU A 209 -22.45 3.67 2.05
N ILE A 210 -21.65 3.70 0.97
CA ILE A 210 -21.93 3.19 -0.35
C ILE A 210 -21.09 1.93 -0.50
N ASN A 211 -21.76 0.78 -0.50
CA ASN A 211 -21.14 -0.43 -1.02
C ASN A 211 -20.85 -0.19 -2.50
N ASN A 212 -19.59 -0.22 -2.92
CA ASN A 212 -19.24 0.11 -4.30
C ASN A 212 -18.20 -0.82 -4.89
N ASP A 213 -18.25 -0.96 -6.21
CA ASP A 213 -17.27 -1.70 -7.03
C ASP A 213 -16.35 -0.75 -7.83
N VAL A 214 -16.42 0.56 -7.55
CA VAL A 214 -15.69 1.62 -8.25
C VAL A 214 -14.46 2.13 -7.48
N ASP A 215 -13.30 2.26 -8.14
CA ASP A 215 -12.22 3.13 -7.65
C ASP A 215 -12.44 4.54 -8.20
N TYR A 216 -12.22 5.58 -7.39
CA TYR A 216 -12.66 6.94 -7.72
C TYR A 216 -11.52 7.91 -7.99
N ILE A 217 -11.79 8.80 -8.94
CA ILE A 217 -10.94 9.94 -9.27
C ILE A 217 -11.82 11.18 -9.40
N GLU A 218 -11.41 12.27 -8.76
CA GLU A 218 -12.03 13.57 -8.98
C GLU A 218 -11.27 14.30 -10.08
N PHE A 219 -12.01 14.90 -11.02
CA PHE A 219 -11.44 15.82 -12.00
C PHE A 219 -11.95 17.23 -11.76
N GLN A 220 -11.03 18.19 -11.83
CA GLN A 220 -11.39 19.59 -11.87
C GLN A 220 -11.80 20.00 -13.28
N THR A 221 -13.04 20.46 -13.44
CA THR A 221 -13.62 20.92 -14.73
C THR A 221 -13.66 22.44 -14.85
N SER A 222 -13.61 23.14 -13.72
CA SER A 222 -13.41 24.58 -13.64
C SER A 222 -12.85 24.95 -12.27
N GLU A 223 -12.48 26.21 -12.04
CA GLU A 223 -11.86 26.69 -10.79
C GLU A 223 -12.63 26.23 -9.53
N ASN A 224 -13.96 26.23 -9.60
CA ASN A 224 -14.84 25.92 -8.46
C ASN A 224 -15.65 24.63 -8.65
N LYS A 225 -15.30 23.78 -9.63
CA LYS A 225 -16.07 22.57 -9.94
C LYS A 225 -15.17 21.35 -10.06
N ARG A 226 -15.40 20.40 -9.15
CA ARG A 226 -14.87 19.03 -9.21
C ARG A 226 -16.00 18.07 -9.51
N GLU A 227 -15.69 17.04 -10.29
CA GLU A 227 -16.61 15.96 -10.62
C GLU A 227 -15.93 14.62 -10.33
N LYS A 228 -16.66 13.73 -9.65
CA LYS A 228 -16.22 12.38 -9.31
C LYS A 228 -16.50 11.42 -10.47
N TYR A 229 -15.51 10.62 -10.82
CA TYR A 229 -15.57 9.59 -11.86
C TYR A 229 -15.06 8.27 -11.29
N GLY A 230 -15.47 7.17 -11.92
CA GLY A 230 -14.84 5.87 -11.70
C GLY A 230 -13.64 5.70 -12.61
N TYR A 231 -12.63 4.96 -12.16
CA TYR A 231 -11.54 4.52 -13.01
C TYR A 231 -11.26 3.03 -12.85
N LYS A 232 -10.67 2.43 -13.87
CA LYS A 232 -10.13 1.08 -13.81
C LYS A 232 -8.86 1.01 -14.62
N PHE A 233 -7.82 0.43 -14.02
CA PHE A 233 -6.63 0.01 -14.75
C PHE A 233 -6.76 -1.45 -15.20
N PHE A 234 -6.22 -1.73 -16.38
CA PHE A 234 -5.94 -3.08 -16.85
C PHE A 234 -4.65 -3.04 -17.66
N MET A 235 -3.57 -3.58 -17.08
CA MET A 235 -2.22 -3.44 -17.61
C MET A 235 -1.89 -1.95 -17.81
N ASP A 236 -1.50 -1.56 -19.03
CA ASP A 236 -1.14 -0.19 -19.37
C ASP A 236 -2.37 0.67 -19.72
N THR A 237 -3.60 0.14 -19.60
CA THR A 237 -4.82 0.88 -19.99
C THR A 237 -5.55 1.43 -18.78
N LEU A 238 -5.73 2.75 -18.74
CA LEU A 238 -6.62 3.46 -17.83
C LEU A 238 -7.95 3.72 -18.54
N THR A 239 -9.04 3.25 -17.96
CA THR A 239 -10.39 3.57 -18.43
C THR A 239 -11.11 4.43 -17.39
N ILE A 240 -11.68 5.55 -17.84
CA ILE A 240 -12.46 6.48 -17.01
C ILE A 240 -13.95 6.29 -17.32
N PHE A 241 -14.78 6.26 -16.28
CA PHE A 241 -16.21 6.03 -16.36
C PHE A 241 -16.99 7.11 -15.61
N LYS A 242 -18.19 7.44 -16.10
CA LYS A 242 -19.24 7.98 -15.23
C LYS A 242 -19.62 6.91 -14.22
N THR A 243 -20.05 7.31 -13.03
CA THR A 243 -20.56 6.39 -12.04
C THR A 243 -22.07 6.22 -12.21
N LYS A 244 -22.60 5.07 -11.77
CA LYS A 244 -24.03 4.77 -11.84
C LYS A 244 -24.51 4.25 -10.49
N CYS A 245 -25.52 4.93 -9.94
CA CYS A 245 -26.21 4.44 -8.75
C CYS A 245 -27.16 3.29 -9.11
N LEU A 246 -26.99 2.12 -8.47
CA LEU A 246 -27.91 0.98 -8.63
C LEU A 246 -28.92 0.90 -7.51
N GLN A 247 -28.58 1.41 -6.33
CA GLN A 247 -29.45 1.39 -5.17
C GLN A 247 -29.36 2.72 -4.43
N GLU A 248 -30.52 3.29 -4.11
CA GLU A 248 -30.63 4.49 -3.32
C GLU A 248 -31.34 4.20 -2.00
N ASN A 249 -30.96 4.94 -0.97
CA ASN A 249 -31.72 5.03 0.25
C ASN A 249 -33.11 5.62 -0.07
N SER A 250 -34.17 4.88 0.26
CA SER A 250 -35.54 5.27 -0.11
C SER A 250 -35.97 6.61 0.49
N ARG A 251 -35.42 6.99 1.64
CA ARG A 251 -35.73 8.21 2.41
C ARG A 251 -34.90 9.41 1.98
N THR A 252 -33.58 9.26 1.85
CA THR A 252 -32.67 10.37 1.57
C THR A 252 -32.36 10.55 0.09
N LYS A 253 -32.67 9.53 -0.74
CA LYS A 253 -32.23 9.42 -2.14
C LYS A 253 -30.72 9.39 -2.31
N ALA A 254 -29.96 9.24 -1.22
CA ALA A 254 -28.52 9.06 -1.28
C ALA A 254 -28.22 7.70 -1.92
N CYS A 255 -27.19 7.64 -2.78
CA CYS A 255 -26.76 6.39 -3.34
C CYS A 255 -26.17 5.49 -2.24
N THR A 256 -26.56 4.23 -2.19
CA THR A 256 -26.05 3.22 -1.26
C THR A 256 -25.34 2.07 -1.98
N PHE A 257 -25.52 1.94 -3.30
CA PHE A 257 -24.70 1.07 -4.12
C PHE A 257 -24.36 1.73 -5.46
N GLU A 258 -23.06 1.88 -5.73
CA GLU A 258 -22.55 2.52 -6.94
C GLU A 258 -21.64 1.58 -7.74
N THR A 259 -21.76 1.65 -9.07
CA THR A 259 -20.98 0.84 -10.02
C THR A 259 -20.45 1.70 -11.18
N TYR A 260 -19.63 1.10 -12.04
CA TYR A 260 -19.18 1.73 -13.27
C TYR A 260 -20.35 1.91 -14.24
N GLY A 261 -20.55 3.14 -14.69
CA GLY A 261 -21.53 3.50 -15.73
C GLY A 261 -20.85 3.61 -17.10
N ASP A 262 -21.19 4.69 -17.82
CA ASP A 262 -20.72 4.89 -19.19
C ASP A 262 -19.22 5.19 -19.25
N LYS A 263 -18.54 4.56 -20.21
CA LYS A 263 -17.13 4.81 -20.52
C LYS A 263 -16.96 6.24 -21.08
N VAL A 264 -16.07 7.01 -20.48
CA VAL A 264 -15.75 8.39 -20.88
C VAL A 264 -14.45 8.43 -21.69
N TYR A 265 -13.39 7.81 -21.18
CA TYR A 265 -12.09 7.77 -21.85
C TYR A 265 -11.44 6.39 -21.74
N THR A 266 -10.61 6.08 -22.74
CA THR A 266 -9.68 4.94 -22.71
C THR A 266 -8.31 5.49 -23.07
N LEU A 267 -7.36 5.29 -22.17
CA LEU A 267 -6.05 5.92 -22.17
C LEU A 267 -4.98 4.83 -22.04
N ILE A 268 -4.07 4.73 -23.01
CA ILE A 268 -3.00 3.73 -23.03
C ILE A 268 -1.70 4.40 -22.59
N LYS A 269 -1.12 3.95 -21.47
CA LYS A 269 0.12 4.47 -20.89
C LYS A 269 1.30 4.20 -21.81
N GLU A 270 2.11 5.24 -22.04
CA GLU A 270 3.40 5.14 -22.71
C GLU A 270 4.40 4.39 -21.80
N LYS A 271 5.16 3.45 -22.38
CA LYS A 271 6.14 2.62 -21.65
C LYS A 271 7.49 3.28 -21.51
#